data_AF-A0A5K0YC70-F1
#
_entry.id   AF-A0A5K0YC70-F1
#
_cell.length_a   1.000
_cell.length_b   1.000
_cell.length_c   1.000
_cell.angle_alpha   90.00
_cell.angle_beta   90.00
_cell.angle_gamma   90.00
#
_symmetry.space_group_name_H-M   'P 1'
#
loop_
_entity.id
_entity.type
_entity.pdbx_description
1 polymer ?
#
loop_
_entity_poly.entity_id
_entity_poly.type
_entity_poly.pdbx_seq_one_letter_code
_entity_poly.pdbx_strand_id
1 'polypeptide(L)'
;MAKAFLHKAAKKMKKFADRNQTPMEFRVDDQVLVKLYPDRTGIFRGRHKSLIRKYEGPFTVLKRIGKLAYKLDLPPDFKVHSVFHVCNLKPFYVDEEDTERSVSERDPILQQAPSTKRAADRQMEEILRHKTNYLGEPKKYQVKWIGEQNPT
;
A
#
# COMPACT_ATOMS: atom_id res chain seq x y z
N MET A 1 -8.88 -19.29 45.77
CA MET A 1 -9.25 -17.86 45.62
C MET A 1 -8.62 -17.19 44.38
N ALA A 2 -7.30 -17.25 44.16
CA ALA A 2 -6.63 -16.56 43.03
C ALA A 2 -7.20 -16.87 41.62
N LYS A 3 -7.47 -18.15 41.31
CA LYS A 3 -8.03 -18.56 40.00
C LYS A 3 -9.38 -17.89 39.69
N ALA A 4 -10.23 -17.70 40.69
CA ALA A 4 -11.54 -17.06 40.50
C ALA A 4 -11.41 -15.57 40.15
N PHE A 5 -10.44 -14.87 40.75
CA PHE A 5 -10.16 -13.48 40.43
C PHE A 5 -9.59 -13.31 39.01
N LEU A 6 -8.68 -14.19 38.60
CA LEU A 6 -8.17 -14.20 37.22
C LEU A 6 -9.29 -14.43 36.20
N HIS A 7 -10.18 -15.40 36.47
CA HIS A 7 -11.31 -15.69 35.58
C HIS A 7 -12.30 -14.51 35.51
N LYS A 8 -12.55 -13.83 36.64
CA LYS A 8 -13.39 -12.63 36.70
C LYS A 8 -12.77 -11.47 35.91
N ALA A 9 -11.46 -11.26 36.03
CA ALA A 9 -10.72 -10.27 35.27
C ALA A 9 -10.79 -10.55 33.76
N ALA A 10 -10.51 -11.79 33.34
CA ALA A 10 -10.57 -12.20 31.94
C ALA A 10 -11.97 -12.01 31.32
N LYS A 11 -13.04 -12.39 32.05
CA LYS A 11 -14.42 -12.18 31.59
C LYS A 11 -14.76 -10.68 31.44
N LYS A 12 -14.27 -9.84 32.35
CA LYS A 12 -14.43 -8.38 32.26
C LYS A 12 -13.71 -7.83 31.03
N MET A 13 -12.44 -8.21 30.83
CA MET A 13 -11.65 -7.80 29.66
C MET A 13 -12.33 -8.21 28.35
N LYS A 14 -12.78 -9.47 28.24
CA LYS A 14 -13.49 -9.98 27.07
C LYS A 14 -14.77 -9.19 26.78
N LYS A 15 -15.59 -8.94 27.81
CA LYS A 15 -16.83 -8.14 27.65
C LYS A 15 -16.55 -6.75 27.08
N PHE A 16 -15.49 -6.08 27.52
CA PHE A 16 -15.15 -4.76 27.00
C PHE A 16 -14.54 -4.81 25.60
N ALA A 17 -13.69 -5.80 25.31
CA ALA A 17 -13.07 -5.98 24.00
C ALA A 17 -14.10 -6.31 22.91
N ASP A 18 -15.04 -7.20 23.20
CA ASP A 18 -16.03 -7.70 22.24
C ASP A 18 -17.21 -6.71 22.09
N ARG A 19 -17.34 -5.68 22.94
CA ARG A 19 -18.49 -4.77 22.99
C ARG A 19 -18.80 -4.10 21.64
N ASN A 20 -17.75 -3.77 20.87
CA ASN A 20 -17.87 -3.07 19.58
C ASN A 20 -17.47 -3.96 18.39
N GLN A 21 -17.25 -5.26 18.62
CA GLN A 21 -16.97 -6.18 17.52
C GLN A 21 -18.29 -6.59 16.87
N THR A 22 -18.59 -6.02 15.70
CA THR A 22 -19.66 -6.52 14.85
C THR A 22 -19.22 -7.84 14.22
N PRO A 23 -20.02 -8.93 14.34
CA PRO A 23 -19.73 -10.16 13.63
C PRO A 23 -19.91 -9.90 12.14
N MET A 24 -18.81 -9.91 11.41
CA MET A 24 -18.79 -9.74 9.96
C MET A 24 -18.43 -11.08 9.34
N GLU A 25 -19.27 -11.56 8.43
CA GLU A 25 -19.04 -12.80 7.70
C GLU A 25 -19.12 -12.52 6.21
N PHE A 26 -18.22 -13.18 5.46
CA PHE A 26 -18.16 -13.08 4.01
C PHE A 26 -18.32 -14.48 3.42
N ARG A 27 -18.99 -14.56 2.28
CA ARG A 27 -19.12 -15.76 1.47
C ARG A 27 -17.99 -15.82 0.44
N VAL A 28 -17.82 -17.00 -0.15
CA VAL A 28 -16.99 -17.11 -1.35
C VAL A 28 -17.68 -16.30 -2.46
N ASP A 29 -16.88 -15.64 -3.29
CA ASP A 29 -17.31 -14.74 -4.37
C ASP A 29 -17.83 -13.35 -3.94
N ASP A 30 -17.92 -13.06 -2.64
CA ASP A 30 -18.20 -11.70 -2.16
C ASP A 30 -17.05 -10.76 -2.55
N GLN A 31 -17.40 -9.53 -2.94
CA GLN A 31 -16.43 -8.47 -3.16
C GLN A 31 -16.16 -7.71 -1.86
N VAL A 32 -14.87 -7.56 -1.52
CA VAL A 32 -14.43 -6.91 -0.29
C VAL A 32 -13.31 -5.92 -0.56
N LEU A 33 -13.31 -4.82 0.19
CA LEU A 33 -12.20 -3.88 0.27
C LEU A 33 -11.23 -4.28 1.37
N VAL A 34 -9.93 -4.18 1.09
CA VAL A 34 -8.87 -4.58 2.02
C VAL A 34 -8.17 -3.36 2.61
N LYS A 35 -8.04 -3.34 3.92
CA LYS A 35 -7.25 -2.35 4.64
C LYS A 35 -5.77 -2.73 4.57
N LEU A 36 -4.98 -1.92 3.88
CA LEU A 36 -3.53 -2.08 3.78
C LEU A 36 -2.82 -1.01 4.59
N TYR A 37 -1.70 -1.39 5.21
CA TYR A 37 -0.90 -0.50 6.02
C TYR A 37 0.36 -0.11 5.25
N PRO A 38 0.52 1.16 4.85
CA PRO A 38 1.61 1.56 3.96
C PRO A 38 3.00 1.36 4.55
N ASP A 39 3.13 1.44 5.87
CA ASP A 39 4.40 1.17 6.56
C ASP A 39 4.78 -0.31 6.54
N ARG A 40 3.82 -1.22 6.33
CA ARG A 40 4.02 -2.68 6.28
C ARG A 40 4.07 -3.22 4.86
N THR A 41 3.42 -2.54 3.93
CA THR A 41 3.27 -2.97 2.55
C THR A 41 4.08 -2.08 1.63
N GLY A 42 5.06 -2.65 0.93
CA GLY A 42 5.89 -1.92 -0.04
C GLY A 42 5.14 -1.42 -1.29
N ILE A 43 3.83 -1.60 -1.35
CA ILE A 43 2.94 -1.26 -2.48
C ILE A 43 2.87 0.26 -2.70
N PHE A 44 2.94 1.06 -1.64
CA PHE A 44 2.76 2.51 -1.72
C PHE A 44 4.07 3.31 -1.74
N ARG A 45 5.20 2.68 -2.08
CA ARG A 45 6.48 3.39 -2.18
C ARG A 45 6.37 4.56 -3.17
N GLY A 46 6.86 5.72 -2.77
CA GLY A 46 6.82 6.94 -3.60
C GLY A 46 5.52 7.74 -3.52
N ARG A 47 4.48 7.26 -2.81
CA ARG A 47 3.26 8.04 -2.54
C ARG A 47 3.29 8.66 -1.14
N HIS A 48 2.84 9.90 -1.03
CA HIS A 48 2.68 10.57 0.26
C HIS A 48 1.54 9.95 1.07
N LYS A 49 1.69 9.82 2.39
CA LYS A 49 0.71 9.12 3.25
C LYS A 49 -0.72 9.68 3.17
N SER A 50 -0.86 11.00 2.95
CA SER A 50 -2.19 11.65 2.80
C SER A 50 -2.94 11.25 1.53
N LEU A 51 -2.24 10.72 0.52
CA LEU A 51 -2.82 10.33 -0.77
C LEU A 51 -3.13 8.82 -0.83
N ILE A 52 -2.80 8.07 0.22
CA ILE A 52 -3.04 6.64 0.32
C ILE A 52 -4.46 6.42 0.81
N ARG A 53 -5.26 5.63 0.07
CA ARG A 53 -6.60 5.27 0.52
C ARG A 53 -6.48 4.32 1.71
N LYS A 54 -7.47 4.39 2.59
CA LYS A 54 -7.54 3.51 3.76
C LYS A 54 -7.84 2.06 3.38
N TYR A 55 -8.65 1.85 2.35
CA TYR A 55 -9.01 0.54 1.80
C TYR A 55 -8.73 0.52 0.30
N GLU A 56 -8.20 -0.59 -0.20
CA GLU A 56 -7.91 -0.81 -1.62
C GLU A 56 -8.79 -1.91 -2.19
N GLY A 57 -9.16 -1.71 -3.47
CA GLY A 57 -9.77 -2.64 -4.42
C GLY A 57 -11.07 -3.30 -3.97
N PRO A 58 -12.05 -3.54 -4.85
CA PRO A 58 -12.89 -4.71 -4.65
C PRO A 58 -12.05 -5.95 -5.03
N PHE A 59 -11.80 -6.82 -4.06
CA PHE A 59 -11.17 -8.12 -4.28
C PHE A 59 -12.17 -9.23 -3.95
N THR A 60 -12.13 -10.30 -4.73
CA THR A 60 -13.04 -11.44 -4.56
C THR A 60 -12.55 -12.36 -3.44
N VAL A 61 -13.44 -12.81 -2.57
CA VAL A 61 -13.13 -13.83 -1.57
C VAL A 61 -13.06 -15.21 -2.24
N LEU A 62 -11.87 -15.79 -2.32
CA LEU A 62 -11.67 -17.13 -2.90
C LEU A 62 -12.05 -18.26 -1.94
N LYS A 63 -11.75 -18.09 -0.65
CA LYS A 63 -11.97 -19.15 0.34
C LYS A 63 -12.05 -18.60 1.76
N ARG A 64 -12.97 -19.12 2.57
CA ARG A 64 -12.96 -18.98 4.04
C ARG A 64 -12.00 -19.99 4.64
N ILE A 65 -10.88 -19.53 5.20
CA ILE A 65 -9.88 -20.40 5.86
C ILE A 65 -10.32 -20.72 7.30
N GLY A 66 -10.99 -19.77 7.97
CA GLY A 66 -11.56 -19.97 9.29
C GLY A 66 -12.61 -18.93 9.61
N LYS A 67 -13.05 -18.88 10.88
CA LYS A 67 -14.09 -17.92 11.30
C LYS A 67 -13.70 -16.46 11.02
N LEU A 68 -12.41 -16.15 11.17
CA LEU A 68 -11.87 -14.79 11.11
C LEU A 68 -10.89 -14.57 9.94
N ALA A 69 -10.55 -15.60 9.16
CA ALA A 69 -9.50 -15.52 8.14
C ALA A 69 -10.04 -15.91 6.76
N TYR A 70 -9.84 -15.04 5.79
CA TYR A 70 -10.32 -15.19 4.42
C TYR A 70 -9.16 -15.05 3.43
N LYS A 71 -9.14 -15.92 2.41
CA LYS A 71 -8.23 -15.83 1.28
C LYS A 71 -8.90 -15.02 0.18
N LEU A 72 -8.21 -14.01 -0.33
CA LEU A 72 -8.67 -13.13 -1.40
C LEU A 72 -7.92 -13.40 -2.69
N ASP A 73 -8.56 -13.04 -3.79
CA ASP A 73 -7.91 -12.97 -5.10
C ASP A 73 -7.17 -11.64 -5.21
N LEU A 74 -5.89 -11.67 -4.85
CA LEU A 74 -5.02 -10.51 -4.99
C LEU A 74 -4.19 -10.61 -6.27
N PRO A 75 -3.99 -9.48 -6.99
CA PRO A 75 -3.02 -9.43 -8.07
C PRO A 75 -1.62 -9.80 -7.58
N PRO A 76 -0.80 -10.48 -8.41
CA PRO A 76 0.57 -10.88 -8.04
C PRO A 76 1.49 -9.69 -7.73
N ASP A 77 1.12 -8.50 -8.21
CA ASP A 77 1.79 -7.23 -7.95
C ASP A 77 1.74 -6.80 -6.47
N PHE A 78 0.69 -7.23 -5.75
CA PHE A 78 0.59 -7.03 -4.32
C PHE A 78 1.54 -8.02 -3.64
N LYS A 79 2.74 -7.55 -3.28
CA LYS A 79 3.74 -8.30 -2.48
C LYS A 79 3.28 -8.48 -1.02
N VAL A 80 2.05 -8.94 -0.82
CA VAL A 80 1.36 -9.13 0.47
C VAL A 80 0.69 -10.50 0.45
N HIS A 81 0.60 -11.15 1.60
CA HIS A 81 -0.12 -12.42 1.71
C HIS A 81 -1.61 -12.25 1.37
N SER A 82 -2.17 -13.19 0.61
CA SER A 82 -3.58 -13.18 0.20
C SER A 82 -4.58 -13.52 1.30
N VAL A 83 -4.10 -13.82 2.52
CA VAL A 83 -4.95 -14.19 3.65
C VAL A 83 -5.06 -13.03 4.64
N PHE A 84 -6.28 -12.56 4.88
CA PHE A 84 -6.56 -11.44 5.77
C PHE A 84 -7.50 -11.81 6.91
N HIS A 85 -7.30 -11.14 8.03
CA HIS A 85 -8.23 -11.15 9.15
C HIS A 85 -9.46 -10.31 8.84
N VAL A 86 -10.64 -10.73 9.29
CA VAL A 86 -11.95 -10.08 9.05
C VAL A 86 -11.96 -8.58 9.40
N CYS A 87 -11.25 -8.17 10.45
CA CYS A 87 -11.14 -6.76 10.86
C CYS A 87 -10.44 -5.85 9.83
N ASN A 88 -9.72 -6.43 8.87
CA ASN A 88 -9.07 -5.69 7.79
C ASN A 88 -9.91 -5.69 6.51
N LEU A 89 -11.09 -6.30 6.53
CA LEU A 89 -11.99 -6.40 5.39
C LEU A 89 -13.20 -5.48 5.60
N LYS A 90 -13.68 -4.91 4.50
CA LYS A 90 -14.92 -4.14 4.45
C LYS A 90 -15.74 -4.65 3.27
N PRO A 91 -17.06 -4.84 3.39
CA PRO A 91 -17.87 -5.30 2.28
C PRO A 91 -17.89 -4.21 1.21
N PHE A 92 -17.88 -4.63 -0.04
CA PHE A 92 -18.08 -3.77 -1.19
C PHE A 92 -19.45 -4.06 -1.78
N TYR A 93 -20.21 -3.01 -2.07
CA TYR A 93 -21.51 -3.09 -2.73
C TYR A 93 -21.41 -2.29 -4.02
N VAL A 94 -21.79 -2.90 -5.13
CA VAL A 94 -21.86 -2.23 -6.43
C VAL A 94 -23.14 -1.41 -6.43
N ASP A 95 -23.02 -0.12 -6.78
CA ASP A 95 -24.20 0.72 -7.02
C ASP A 95 -24.79 0.33 -8.39
N GLU A 96 -25.98 -0.27 -8.39
CA GLU A 96 -26.63 -0.79 -9.61
C GLU A 96 -27.06 0.33 -10.58
N GLU A 97 -27.36 1.53 -10.08
CA GLU A 97 -27.81 2.65 -10.90
C GLU A 97 -26.66 3.42 -11.57
N ASP A 98 -25.51 3.52 -10.89
CA ASP A 98 -24.32 4.23 -11.35
C ASP A 98 -23.11 3.31 -11.23
N THR A 99 -22.93 2.39 -12.19
CA THR A 99 -21.80 1.45 -12.16
C THR A 99 -20.46 2.19 -12.17
N GLU A 100 -20.38 3.35 -12.83
CA GLU A 100 -19.17 4.20 -12.88
C GLU A 100 -18.74 4.72 -11.51
N ARG A 101 -19.67 4.90 -10.55
CA ARG A 101 -19.33 5.33 -9.18
C ARG A 101 -18.55 4.26 -8.43
N SER A 102 -18.82 2.99 -8.74
CA SER A 102 -18.20 1.83 -8.11
C SER A 102 -16.80 1.54 -8.68
N VAL A 103 -16.55 1.93 -9.93
CA VAL A 103 -15.24 1.80 -10.59
C VAL A 103 -14.41 3.02 -10.26
N SER A 104 -13.64 2.96 -9.18
CA SER A 104 -12.64 3.99 -8.94
C SER A 104 -11.44 3.77 -9.88
N GLU A 105 -11.53 4.23 -11.12
CA GLU A 105 -10.38 4.33 -12.01
C GLU A 105 -9.33 5.20 -11.31
N ARG A 106 -8.20 4.59 -10.98
CA ARG A 106 -7.02 5.28 -10.48
C ARG A 106 -5.93 5.07 -11.49
N ASP A 107 -5.01 6.03 -11.54
CA ASP A 107 -3.69 5.77 -12.08
C ASP A 107 -3.10 4.54 -11.38
N PRO A 108 -2.62 3.54 -12.14
CA PRO A 108 -2.11 2.30 -11.58
C PRO A 108 -1.06 2.61 -10.51
N ILE A 109 -1.15 1.88 -9.40
CA ILE A 109 -0.29 2.04 -8.21
C ILE A 109 1.21 1.97 -8.58
N LEU A 110 1.51 1.33 -9.71
CA LEU A 110 2.84 0.95 -10.18
C LEU A 110 3.37 1.73 -11.38
N GLN A 111 2.81 2.90 -11.75
CA GLN A 111 3.67 3.83 -12.49
C GLN A 111 4.77 4.29 -11.53
N GLN A 112 5.95 3.66 -11.64
CA GLN A 112 7.19 4.33 -11.26
C GLN A 112 7.05 5.72 -11.87
N ALA A 113 6.96 6.75 -11.03
CA ALA A 113 7.00 8.11 -11.54
C ALA A 113 8.20 8.15 -12.50
N PRO A 114 8.02 8.59 -13.76
CA PRO A 114 9.13 8.61 -14.70
C PRO A 114 10.27 9.27 -13.96
N SER A 115 11.42 8.59 -13.86
CA SER A 115 12.66 9.20 -13.38
C SER A 115 12.69 10.55 -14.06
N THR A 116 12.51 11.61 -13.28
CA THR A 116 12.06 12.94 -13.71
C THR A 116 12.25 13.16 -15.21
N LYS A 117 11.22 13.52 -16.00
CA LYS A 117 11.35 13.75 -17.46
C LYS A 117 12.56 14.62 -17.89
N ARG A 118 13.20 15.32 -16.96
CA ARG A 118 14.47 16.05 -17.13
C ARG A 118 15.74 15.18 -17.21
N ALA A 119 15.72 13.91 -16.82
CA ALA A 119 16.91 13.06 -16.69
C ALA A 119 17.04 11.98 -17.78
N ALA A 120 15.96 11.56 -18.43
CA ALA A 120 16.00 10.47 -19.42
C ALA A 120 16.52 10.93 -20.80
N ASP A 121 16.40 12.21 -21.14
CA ASP A 121 16.70 12.71 -22.49
C ASP A 121 18.08 13.38 -22.61
N ARG A 122 18.84 13.47 -21.51
CA ARG A 122 20.15 14.14 -21.52
C ARG A 122 21.27 13.12 -21.68
N GLN A 123 21.73 12.94 -22.92
CA GLN A 123 22.98 12.24 -23.18
C GLN A 123 24.17 13.12 -22.77
N MET A 124 25.03 12.57 -21.91
CA MET A 124 26.25 13.21 -21.44
C MET A 124 27.32 13.14 -22.55
N GLU A 125 27.99 14.26 -22.82
CA GLU A 125 29.12 14.31 -23.77
C GLU A 125 30.45 14.02 -23.05
N GLU A 126 30.75 14.76 -21.96
CA GLU A 126 32.07 14.69 -21.31
C GLU A 126 32.05 15.20 -19.86
N ILE A 127 32.91 14.62 -18.99
CA ILE A 127 33.14 15.12 -17.62
C ILE A 127 34.31 16.09 -17.65
N LEU A 128 34.03 17.39 -17.46
CA LEU A 128 35.05 18.44 -17.52
C LEU A 128 35.88 18.53 -16.23
N ARG A 129 35.25 18.34 -15.06
CA ARG A 129 35.91 18.40 -13.76
C ARG A 129 35.26 17.46 -12.76
N HIS A 130 36.09 16.85 -11.93
CA HIS A 130 35.68 16.03 -10.80
C HIS A 130 36.51 16.41 -9.57
N LYS A 131 35.83 16.62 -8.43
CA LYS A 131 36.49 16.89 -7.15
C LYS A 131 36.11 15.82 -6.14
N THR A 132 37.11 15.17 -5.57
CA THR A 132 36.98 14.30 -4.38
C THR A 132 37.24 15.10 -3.13
N ASN A 133 36.32 15.00 -2.17
CA ASN A 133 36.54 15.50 -0.81
C ASN A 133 36.67 14.29 0.11
N TYR A 134 37.66 14.30 1.00
CA TYR A 134 37.90 13.23 1.98
C TYR A 134 36.84 13.14 3.08
N LEU A 135 35.85 14.06 3.08
CA LEU A 135 34.89 14.28 4.17
C LEU A 135 33.52 13.60 3.93
N GLY A 136 33.48 12.49 3.20
CA GLY A 136 32.25 11.69 3.01
C GLY A 136 31.13 12.36 2.20
N GLU A 137 31.35 13.55 1.64
CA GLU A 137 30.40 14.19 0.73
C GLU A 137 30.34 13.45 -0.62
N PRO A 138 29.15 13.37 -1.25
CA PRO A 138 29.01 12.74 -2.55
C PRO A 138 29.86 13.45 -3.60
N LYS A 139 30.52 12.66 -4.46
CA LYS A 139 31.34 13.15 -5.57
C LYS A 139 30.53 14.10 -6.45
N LYS A 140 31.05 15.29 -6.70
CA LYS A 140 30.44 16.30 -7.59
C LYS A 140 31.14 16.26 -8.94
N TYR A 141 30.35 16.24 -10.01
CA TYR A 141 30.82 16.25 -11.39
C TYR A 141 30.34 17.51 -12.09
N GLN A 142 31.23 18.17 -12.82
CA GLN A 142 30.86 19.20 -13.80
C GLN A 142 30.78 18.52 -15.17
N VAL A 143 29.56 18.40 -15.68
CA VAL A 143 29.25 17.64 -16.89
C VAL A 143 28.94 18.61 -18.03
N LYS A 144 29.45 18.33 -19.23
CA LYS A 144 29.07 19.02 -20.47
C LYS A 144 27.96 18.23 -21.16
N TRP A 145 26.88 18.92 -21.51
CA TRP A 145 25.74 18.34 -22.21
C TRP A 145 25.87 18.55 -23.72
N ILE A 146 25.42 17.57 -24.50
CA ILE A 146 25.40 17.68 -25.97
C ILE A 146 24.45 18.84 -26.36
N GLY A 147 24.98 19.84 -27.07
CA GLY A 147 24.21 20.98 -27.63
C GLY A 147 24.30 22.31 -26.87
N GLU A 148 25.07 22.40 -25.79
CA GLU A 148 25.26 23.64 -25.02
C GLU A 148 26.56 24.36 -25.43
N GLN A 149 26.46 25.58 -25.97
CA GLN A 149 27.61 26.47 -26.25
C GLN A 149 27.96 27.25 -24.98
N ASN A 150 29.23 27.26 -24.58
CA ASN A 150 29.68 27.94 -23.37
C ASN A 150 29.57 29.47 -23.53
N PRO A 151 29.11 30.21 -22.51
CA PRO A 151 29.29 31.65 -22.51
C PRO A 151 30.80 31.97 -22.39
N THR A 152 31.23 32.94 -23.19
CA THR A 152 32.60 33.46 -23.30
C THR A 152 33.15 33.97 -21.97
#